data_AF-A0A353R404-F1
#
_entry.id   AF-A0A353R404-F1
#
_cell.length_a   1.000
_cell.length_b   1.000
_cell.length_c   1.000
_cell.angle_alpha   90.00
_cell.angle_beta   90.00
_cell.angle_gamma   90.00
#
_symmetry.space_group_name_H-M   'P 1'
#
loop_
_entity.id
_entity.type
_entity.pdbx_description
1 polymer ?
#
loop_
_entity_poly.entity_id
_entity_poly.type
_entity_poly.pdbx_seq_one_letter_code
_entity_poly.pdbx_strand_id
1 'polypeptide(L)'
;MNIDASARIDPAADLLRLDRQLCFPLYAASNLVTRRYRPLLAKLGLTYPQYLVMLVLWEHPIQSVGDLGDQLHLDSGTLTPLLKRM
;
A
#
# COMPACT_ATOMS: atom_id res chain seq x y z
N MET A 1 -3.07 -1.09 53.48
CA MET A 1 -4.33 -1.58 52.90
C MET A 1 -4.13 -1.63 51.40
N ASN A 2 -3.70 -2.81 50.93
CA ASN A 2 -3.44 -3.08 49.52
C ASN A 2 -4.75 -3.01 48.75
N ILE A 3 -4.74 -2.28 47.64
CA ILE A 3 -5.65 -2.57 46.53
C ILE A 3 -4.72 -2.87 45.36
N ASP A 4 -4.53 -4.16 45.10
CA ASP A 4 -3.89 -4.68 43.92
C ASP A 4 -4.53 -4.05 42.68
N ALA A 5 -3.82 -3.10 42.07
CA ALA A 5 -4.15 -2.55 40.75
C ALA A 5 -3.69 -3.50 39.63
N SER A 6 -3.89 -4.80 39.81
CA SER A 6 -3.86 -5.77 38.72
C SER A 6 -5.17 -5.67 37.94
N ALA A 7 -5.35 -4.56 37.22
CA ALA A 7 -6.25 -4.55 36.09
C ALA A 7 -5.78 -5.69 35.18
N ARG A 8 -6.57 -6.77 35.12
CA ARG A 8 -6.30 -7.88 34.21
C ARG A 8 -6.29 -7.26 32.81
N ILE A 9 -5.10 -7.02 32.26
CA ILE A 9 -4.97 -6.70 30.84
C ILE A 9 -5.54 -7.91 30.13
N ASP A 10 -6.68 -7.74 29.48
CA ASP A 10 -7.22 -8.78 28.61
C ASP A 10 -6.13 -9.07 27.57
N PRO A 11 -5.56 -10.30 27.55
CA PRO A 11 -4.51 -10.63 26.60
C PRO A 11 -4.96 -10.41 25.15
N ALA A 12 -6.26 -10.54 24.87
CA ALA A 12 -6.81 -10.24 23.56
C ALA A 12 -6.77 -8.73 23.24
N ALA A 13 -7.00 -7.84 24.21
CA ALA A 13 -6.89 -6.40 24.02
C ALA A 13 -5.42 -5.96 23.81
N ASP A 14 -4.47 -6.62 24.49
CA ASP A 14 -3.04 -6.35 24.32
C ASP A 14 -2.53 -6.79 22.94
N LEU A 15 -3.09 -7.87 22.39
CA LEU A 15 -2.79 -8.35 21.02
C LEU A 15 -3.35 -7.44 19.92
N LEU A 16 -4.31 -6.56 20.21
CA LEU A 16 -4.91 -5.63 19.23
C LEU A 16 -4.27 -4.23 19.26
N ARG A 17 -3.24 -4.01 20.07
CA ARG A 17 -2.55 -2.72 20.10
C ARG A 17 -1.82 -2.45 18.80
N LEU A 18 -1.91 -1.21 18.31
CA LEU A 18 -1.37 -0.79 17.02
C LEU A 18 0.16 -0.97 16.91
N ASP A 19 0.89 -0.69 17.99
CA ASP A 19 2.34 -0.85 18.10
C ASP A 19 2.81 -2.31 18.04
N ARG A 20 1.87 -3.27 18.13
CA ARG A 20 2.12 -4.71 18.00
C ARG A 20 1.60 -5.31 16.70
N GLN A 21 0.96 -4.52 15.85
CA GLN A 21 0.48 -5.01 14.55
C GLN A 21 1.55 -4.82 13.49
N LEU A 22 2.07 -5.91 12.90
CA LEU A 22 3.02 -5.84 11.79
C LEU A 22 2.45 -5.10 10.56
N CYS A 23 1.13 -5.17 10.35
CA CYS A 23 0.49 -4.48 9.23
C CYS A 23 0.62 -2.95 9.33
N PHE A 24 0.70 -2.40 10.54
CA PHE A 24 0.75 -0.96 10.75
C PHE A 24 2.05 -0.30 10.25
N PRO A 25 3.27 -0.72 10.65
CA PRO A 25 4.49 -0.14 10.11
C PRO A 25 4.61 -0.36 8.59
N LEU A 26 4.12 -1.47 8.04
CA LEU A 26 4.09 -1.70 6.59
C LEU A 26 3.16 -0.72 5.87
N TYR A 27 1.95 -0.52 6.39
CA TYR A 27 1.00 0.48 5.89
C TYR A 27 1.57 1.90 5.98
N ALA A 28 2.14 2.26 7.13
CA ALA A 28 2.75 3.57 7.35
C ALA A 28 3.92 3.81 6.37
N ALA A 29 4.79 2.83 6.18
CA ALA A 29 5.90 2.90 5.24
C ALA A 29 5.42 3.09 3.79
N SER A 30 4.47 2.27 3.34
CA SER A 30 3.89 2.36 1.99
C SER A 30 3.25 3.73 1.73
N ASN A 31 2.52 4.26 2.71
CA ASN A 31 1.94 5.60 2.64
C ASN A 31 3.00 6.71 2.55
N LEU A 32 4.06 6.61 3.35
CA LEU A 32 5.15 7.60 3.34
C LEU A 32 5.88 7.60 1.99
N VAL A 33 6.15 6.42 1.42
CA VAL A 33 6.71 6.28 0.06
C VAL A 33 5.78 6.95 -0.96
N THR A 34 4.49 6.61 -0.96
CA THR A 34 3.51 7.19 -1.88
C THR A 34 3.44 8.72 -1.77
N ARG A 35 3.43 9.26 -0.54
CA ARG A 35 3.44 10.72 -0.29
C ARG A 35 4.72 11.37 -0.79
N ARG A 36 5.86 10.70 -0.66
CA ARG A 36 7.16 11.23 -1.10
C ARG A 36 7.26 11.33 -2.62
N TYR A 37 6.67 10.37 -3.35
CA TYR A 37 6.63 10.35 -4.81
C TYR A 37 5.62 11.33 -5.41
N ARG A 38 4.51 11.62 -4.71
CA ARG A 38 3.44 12.51 -5.19
C ARG A 38 3.93 13.83 -5.83
N PRO A 39 4.75 14.67 -5.18
CA PRO A 39 5.20 15.92 -5.81
C PRO A 39 6.13 15.73 -7.01
N LEU A 40 6.84 14.59 -7.08
CA LEU A 40 7.72 14.26 -8.21
C LEU A 40 6.88 13.86 -9.43
N LEU A 41 5.91 12.98 -9.22
CA LEU A 41 5.03 12.46 -10.27
C LEU A 41 3.99 13.47 -10.73
N ALA A 42 3.59 14.41 -9.87
CA ALA A 42 2.68 15.50 -10.24
C ALA A 42 3.19 16.33 -11.43
N LYS A 43 4.52 16.50 -11.56
CA LYS A 43 5.14 17.20 -12.69
C LYS A 43 4.96 16.47 -14.02
N LEU A 44 4.72 15.16 -13.97
CA LEU A 44 4.54 14.27 -15.12
C LEU A 44 3.05 13.95 -15.36
N GLY A 45 2.13 14.49 -14.55
CA GLY A 45 0.71 14.13 -14.61
C GLY A 45 0.41 12.70 -14.12
N LEU A 46 1.33 12.07 -13.40
CA LEU A 46 1.21 10.67 -12.97
C LEU A 46 0.82 10.54 -11.50
N THR A 47 0.08 9.47 -11.20
CA THR A 47 -0.10 8.94 -9.84
C THR A 47 0.91 7.83 -9.54
N TYR A 48 1.11 7.48 -8.27
CA TYR A 48 2.04 6.40 -7.89
C TYR A 48 1.68 5.05 -8.53
N PRO A 49 0.40 4.60 -8.56
CA PRO A 49 0.03 3.38 -9.27
C PRO A 49 0.30 3.44 -10.79
N GLN A 50 0.03 4.57 -11.45
CA GLN A 50 0.35 4.74 -12.88
C GLN A 50 1.86 4.70 -13.13
N TYR A 51 2.66 5.24 -12.21
CA TYR A 51 4.12 5.12 -12.28
C TYR A 51 4.58 3.66 -12.18
N LEU A 52 3.99 2.83 -11.32
CA LEU A 52 4.33 1.41 -11.26
C LEU A 52 4.01 0.66 -12.56
N VAL A 53 2.87 0.98 -13.19
CA VAL A 53 2.56 0.48 -14.54
C VAL A 53 3.64 0.90 -15.54
N MET A 54 4.07 2.16 -15.52
CA MET A 54 5.13 2.64 -16.41
C MET A 54 6.46 1.91 -16.19
N LEU A 55 6.82 1.58 -14.95
CA LEU A 55 8.02 0.79 -14.67
C LEU A 55 7.98 -0.57 -15.35
N VAL A 56 6.86 -1.29 -15.23
CA VAL A 56 6.67 -2.58 -15.90
C VAL A 56 6.73 -2.43 -17.42
N LEU A 57 6.04 -1.42 -17.98
CA LEU A 57 6.00 -1.20 -19.42
C LEU A 57 7.36 -0.75 -19.99
N TRP A 58 8.22 -0.09 -19.21
CA TRP A 58 9.56 0.24 -19.66
C TRP A 58 10.48 -0.97 -19.75
N GLU A 59 10.31 -1.95 -18.86
CA GLU A 59 11.06 -3.21 -18.89
C GLU A 59 10.49 -4.17 -19.95
N HIS A 60 9.16 -4.21 -20.06
CA HIS A 60 8.41 -5.09 -20.93
C HIS A 60 7.34 -4.30 -21.71
N PRO A 61 7.66 -3.79 -22.92
CA PRO A 61 6.78 -2.86 -23.65
C PRO A 61 5.40 -3.40 -24.03
N ILE A 62 5.27 -4.72 -24.17
CA ILE A 62 4.02 -5.38 -24.54
C ILE A 62 3.63 -6.31 -23.39
N GLN A 63 2.58 -5.92 -22.66
CA GLN A 63 2.01 -6.67 -21.56
C GLN A 63 0.49 -6.66 -21.67
N SER A 64 -0.15 -7.78 -21.35
CA SER A 64 -1.60 -7.78 -21.21
C SER A 64 -2.01 -7.13 -19.88
N VAL A 65 -3.28 -6.76 -19.75
CA VAL A 65 -3.82 -6.25 -18.47
C VAL A 65 -3.73 -7.32 -17.37
N GLY A 66 -3.84 -8.60 -17.73
CA GLY A 66 -3.67 -9.71 -16.81
C GLY A 66 -2.24 -9.79 -16.27
N ASP A 67 -1.24 -9.72 -17.17
CA ASP A 67 0.17 -9.78 -16.78
C ASP A 67 0.57 -8.59 -15.88
N LEU A 68 0.04 -7.40 -16.18
CA LEU A 68 0.20 -6.22 -15.32
C LEU A 68 -0.43 -6.44 -13.94
N GLY A 69 -1.59 -7.10 -13.88
CA GLY A 69 -2.27 -7.44 -12.62
C GLY A 69 -1.45 -8.39 -11.76
N ASP A 70 -0.91 -9.43 -12.39
CA ASP A 70 -0.09 -10.43 -11.72
C ASP A 70 1.21 -9.83 -11.16
N GLN A 71 1.92 -9.01 -11.95
CA GLN A 71 3.16 -8.37 -11.53
C GLN A 71 2.96 -7.30 -10.44
N LEU A 72 1.88 -6.52 -10.54
CA LEU A 72 1.61 -5.42 -9.61
C LEU A 72 0.77 -5.86 -8.40
N HIS A 73 0.33 -7.11 -8.37
CA HIS A 73 -0.64 -7.63 -7.39
C HIS A 73 -1.91 -6.77 -7.33
N LEU A 74 -2.42 -6.39 -8.50
CA LEU A 74 -3.65 -5.60 -8.66
C LEU A 74 -4.69 -6.41 -9.42
N ASP A 75 -5.94 -6.30 -8.99
CA ASP A 75 -7.05 -6.89 -9.71
C ASP A 75 -7.37 -6.09 -10.99
N SER A 76 -7.93 -6.77 -11.99
CA SER A 76 -8.33 -6.16 -13.26
C SER A 76 -9.36 -5.04 -13.10
N GLY A 77 -10.17 -5.06 -12.03
CA GLY A 77 -11.14 -4.02 -11.71
C GLY A 77 -10.48 -2.71 -11.28
N THR A 78 -9.30 -2.79 -10.67
CA THR A 78 -8.45 -1.64 -10.32
C THR A 78 -7.61 -1.17 -11.52
N LEU A 79 -7.04 -2.10 -12.29
CA LEU A 79 -6.14 -1.75 -13.40
C LEU A 79 -6.85 -1.15 -14.61
N THR A 80 -7.99 -1.70 -15.01
CA THR A 80 -8.73 -1.22 -16.19
C THR A 80 -9.06 0.28 -16.14
N PRO A 81 -9.68 0.82 -15.07
CA PRO A 81 -9.95 2.27 -14.99
C PRO A 81 -8.68 3.10 -14.82
N LEU A 82 -7.61 2.56 -14.25
CA LEU A 82 -6.33 3.23 -14.13
C LEU A 82 -5.67 3.43 -15.50
N LEU A 83 -5.59 2.37 -16.31
CA LEU A 83 -5.01 2.39 -17.65
C LEU A 83 -5.79 3.30 -18.61
N LYS A 84 -7.12 3.36 -18.49
CA LYS A 84 -7.96 4.28 -19.29
C LYS A 84 -7.71 5.76 -19.01
N ARG A 85 -7.06 6.09 -17.89
CA ARG A 85 -6.79 7.47 -17.42
C ARG A 85 -5.33 7.88 -17.61
N MET A 86 -4.51 7.00 -18.18
CA MET A 86 -3.13 7.30 -18.61
C MET A 86 -3.15 7.82 -20.04
#